data_AF-A0A9P9GZ58-F1
#
_entry.id   AF-A0A9P9GZ58-F1
#
_cell.length_a   1.000
_cell.length_b   1.000
_cell.length_c   1.000
_cell.angle_alpha   90.00
_cell.angle_beta   90.00
_cell.angle_gamma   90.00
#
_symmetry.space_group_name_H-M   'P 1'
#
loop_
_entity.id
_entity.type
_entity.pdbx_description
1 polymer ?
#
loop_
_entity_poly.entity_id
_entity_poly.type
_entity_poly.pdbx_seq_one_letter_code
_entity_poly.pdbx_strand_id
1 'polypeptide(L)'
;MCKGSTTTTSASVPAASVPPVTPKRKRDSIALDIIEGMRSRASVKLSPETIKIKNKLFQKALRALDDPDIDQDDLLDSWKMLSKLMDSRVVADQLKQQLDKSETTLKDFNFHMQIGDYIHGTHNRVKGVEETFVDEYRRTLQKEYTLSGIPGEKAKELAKEYDDFFVAKGFRVSETLALIQPELDHIDQWRAEGENEGEAPPTPYLDRLKILCDIVGINRGHYIDLIRIADKRNTLAHSAPPLEDHFKTDGTINWKGVRQACAKTKKLAKKHFKKGRLTDEQHGAFKGAVDTWLKAHVNGWTRHDEPQLAEGVEKAVKKASALMKKRKEKLSSKVPDSPWEKGKWDDIN
;
A
#
# COMPACT_ATOMS: atom_id res chain seq x y z
N MET A 1 -67.13 -34.62 74.75
CA MET A 1 -68.19 -34.68 73.73
C MET A 1 -67.63 -35.46 72.55
N CYS A 2 -67.90 -36.77 72.47
CA CYS A 2 -68.95 -37.39 71.66
C CYS A 2 -68.76 -37.27 70.13
N LYS A 3 -68.51 -38.45 69.52
CA LYS A 3 -68.93 -38.92 68.18
C LYS A 3 -68.21 -38.28 66.98
N GLY A 4 -67.79 -39.01 65.95
CA GLY A 4 -67.94 -40.42 65.63
C GLY A 4 -67.23 -40.74 64.31
N SER A 5 -66.94 -42.02 64.11
CA SER A 5 -66.49 -42.60 62.84
C SER A 5 -67.46 -42.33 61.69
N THR A 6 -66.91 -42.18 60.48
CA THR A 6 -67.46 -42.85 59.30
C THR A 6 -66.39 -42.94 58.22
N THR A 7 -66.03 -44.18 57.90
CA THR A 7 -65.23 -44.58 56.76
C THR A 7 -66.05 -44.39 55.48
N THR A 8 -65.46 -43.85 54.42
CA THR A 8 -66.02 -44.03 53.07
C THR A 8 -64.89 -44.26 52.08
N THR A 9 -64.78 -45.51 51.67
CA THR A 9 -64.04 -46.01 50.51
C THR A 9 -64.55 -45.30 49.26
N SER A 10 -63.65 -44.72 48.44
CA SER A 10 -63.96 -44.40 47.05
C SER A 10 -62.68 -44.40 46.21
N ALA A 11 -62.61 -45.41 45.34
CA ALA A 11 -61.95 -45.52 44.04
C ALA A 11 -60.60 -44.82 43.83
N SER A 12 -59.55 -45.63 43.68
CA SER A 12 -58.37 -45.27 42.90
C SER A 12 -58.78 -45.04 41.44
N VAL A 13 -58.56 -43.83 40.92
CA VAL A 13 -58.54 -43.53 39.48
C VAL A 13 -57.11 -43.12 39.12
N PRO A 14 -56.57 -43.59 37.97
CA PRO A 14 -55.14 -43.76 37.76
C PRO A 14 -54.40 -42.44 37.56
N ALA A 15 -53.11 -42.46 37.92
CA ALA A 15 -52.14 -41.45 37.51
C ALA A 15 -52.31 -41.14 36.02
N ALA A 16 -52.54 -39.86 35.70
CA ALA A 16 -52.48 -39.38 34.34
C ALA A 16 -51.10 -39.73 33.76
N SER A 17 -51.07 -40.71 32.86
CA SER A 17 -49.89 -41.05 32.09
C SER A 17 -49.53 -39.82 31.26
N VAL A 18 -48.42 -39.18 31.61
CA VAL A 18 -47.73 -38.24 30.73
C VAL A 18 -47.52 -38.99 29.40
N PRO A 19 -48.02 -38.47 28.26
CA PRO A 19 -47.82 -39.13 26.99
C PRO A 19 -46.32 -39.26 26.72
N PRO A 20 -45.86 -40.40 26.18
CA PRO A 20 -44.45 -40.58 25.90
C PRO A 20 -44.00 -39.50 24.91
N VAL A 21 -42.93 -38.80 25.23
CA VAL A 21 -42.23 -37.93 24.28
C VAL A 21 -41.77 -38.82 23.14
N THR A 22 -42.49 -38.78 22.04
CA THR A 22 -42.13 -39.51 20.82
C THR A 22 -40.73 -39.05 20.40
N PRO A 23 -39.78 -39.97 20.17
CA PRO A 23 -38.49 -39.60 19.60
C PRO A 23 -38.74 -38.93 18.24
N LYS A 24 -38.21 -37.73 18.02
CA LYS A 24 -38.22 -37.07 16.70
C LYS A 24 -37.74 -38.10 15.67
N ARG A 25 -38.59 -38.44 14.69
CA ARG A 25 -38.21 -39.42 13.67
C ARG A 25 -37.04 -38.84 12.88
N LYS A 26 -36.04 -39.66 12.53
CA LYS A 26 -34.87 -39.28 11.69
C LYS A 26 -35.28 -38.61 10.35
N ARG A 27 -36.54 -38.81 9.94
CA ARG A 27 -37.22 -38.15 8.82
C ARG A 27 -37.41 -36.65 9.03
N ASP A 28 -37.99 -36.26 10.16
CA ASP A 28 -38.33 -34.87 10.47
C ASP A 28 -37.04 -34.04 10.62
N SER A 29 -35.94 -34.67 11.06
CA SER A 29 -34.63 -34.01 11.09
C SER A 29 -34.11 -33.66 9.70
N ILE A 30 -34.30 -34.50 8.66
CA ILE A 30 -33.79 -34.21 7.31
C ILE A 30 -34.50 -32.99 6.71
N ALA A 31 -35.83 -32.96 6.76
CA ALA A 31 -36.60 -31.84 6.24
C ALA A 31 -36.29 -30.52 6.96
N LEU A 32 -36.17 -30.55 8.31
CA LEU A 32 -35.79 -29.37 9.10
C LEU A 32 -34.36 -28.90 8.80
N ASP A 33 -33.40 -29.81 8.66
CA ASP A 33 -32.01 -29.49 8.33
C ASP A 33 -31.89 -28.82 6.95
N ILE A 34 -32.69 -29.27 5.97
CA ILE A 34 -32.75 -28.66 4.64
C ILE A 34 -33.32 -27.23 4.71
N ILE A 35 -34.42 -27.04 5.43
CA ILE A 35 -35.06 -25.72 5.60
C ILE A 35 -34.08 -24.74 6.25
N GLU A 36 -33.40 -25.15 7.31
CA GLU A 36 -32.41 -24.33 8.02
C GLU A 36 -31.16 -24.08 7.15
N GLY A 37 -30.69 -25.10 6.43
CA GLY A 37 -29.62 -24.97 5.45
C GLY A 37 -29.93 -23.96 4.33
N MET A 38 -31.18 -23.88 3.87
CA MET A 38 -31.60 -22.89 2.88
C MET A 38 -31.69 -21.47 3.43
N ARG A 39 -32.08 -21.32 4.70
CA ARG A 39 -32.16 -20.03 5.40
C ARG A 39 -30.79 -19.46 5.68
N SER A 40 -29.88 -20.28 6.23
CA SER A 40 -28.49 -19.88 6.49
C SER A 40 -27.74 -19.45 5.22
N ARG A 41 -28.18 -19.90 4.04
CA ARG A 41 -27.62 -19.53 2.73
C ARG A 41 -28.53 -18.60 1.91
N ALA A 42 -29.37 -17.79 2.55
CA ALA A 42 -30.28 -16.88 1.86
C ALA A 42 -29.57 -15.76 1.06
N SER A 43 -28.37 -15.36 1.47
CA SER A 43 -27.59 -14.28 0.86
C SER A 43 -26.85 -14.67 -0.42
N VAL A 44 -26.80 -15.95 -0.78
CA VAL A 44 -26.15 -16.40 -2.02
C VAL A 44 -26.94 -15.88 -3.21
N LYS A 45 -26.29 -15.12 -4.10
CA LYS A 45 -26.89 -14.62 -5.33
C LYS A 45 -27.02 -15.76 -6.32
N LEU A 46 -28.26 -16.15 -6.62
CA LEU A 46 -28.59 -17.27 -7.50
C LEU A 46 -29.26 -16.77 -8.78
N SER A 47 -29.14 -17.53 -9.87
CA SER A 47 -29.88 -17.24 -11.10
C SER A 47 -31.39 -17.43 -10.89
N PRO A 48 -32.25 -16.78 -11.69
CA PRO A 48 -33.70 -16.97 -11.62
C PRO A 48 -34.13 -18.45 -11.67
N GLU A 49 -33.46 -19.26 -12.50
CA GLU A 49 -33.71 -20.69 -12.64
C GLU A 49 -33.37 -21.45 -11.35
N THR A 50 -32.23 -21.12 -10.74
CA THR A 50 -31.77 -21.77 -9.50
C THR A 50 -32.65 -21.38 -8.31
N ILE A 51 -33.16 -20.13 -8.28
CA ILE A 51 -34.14 -19.69 -7.29
C ILE A 51 -35.44 -20.50 -7.42
N LYS A 52 -35.92 -20.75 -8.64
CA LYS A 52 -37.10 -21.60 -8.86
C LYS A 52 -36.88 -23.01 -8.32
N ILE A 53 -35.71 -23.61 -8.56
CA ILE A 53 -35.36 -24.94 -8.03
C ILE A 53 -35.29 -24.93 -6.50
N LYS A 54 -34.61 -23.93 -5.91
CA LYS A 54 -34.53 -23.74 -4.45
C LYS A 54 -35.91 -23.64 -3.82
N ASN A 55 -36.80 -22.82 -4.39
CA ASN A 55 -38.16 -22.63 -3.86
C ASN A 55 -38.99 -23.90 -3.97
N LYS A 56 -38.92 -24.63 -5.10
CA LYS A 56 -39.61 -25.93 -5.26
C LYS A 56 -39.14 -26.93 -4.20
N LEU A 57 -37.83 -27.01 -3.97
CA LEU A 57 -37.26 -27.92 -2.97
C LEU A 57 -37.63 -27.50 -1.55
N PHE A 58 -37.65 -26.20 -1.24
CA PHE A 58 -38.11 -25.68 0.04
C PHE A 58 -39.56 -26.07 0.34
N GLN A 59 -40.45 -25.93 -0.65
CA GLN A 59 -41.86 -26.34 -0.52
C GLN A 59 -42.01 -27.87 -0.40
N LYS A 60 -41.14 -28.66 -1.06
CA LYS A 60 -41.13 -30.12 -0.89
C LYS A 60 -40.66 -30.51 0.53
N ALA A 61 -39.64 -29.82 1.06
CA ALA A 61 -39.16 -30.04 2.43
C ALA A 61 -40.21 -29.66 3.49
N LEU A 62 -40.96 -28.57 3.29
CA LEU A 62 -42.09 -28.22 4.18
C LEU A 62 -43.16 -29.32 4.21
N ARG A 63 -43.59 -29.81 3.04
CA ARG A 63 -44.58 -30.89 2.96
C ARG A 63 -44.09 -32.20 3.58
N ALA A 64 -42.79 -32.48 3.50
CA ALA A 64 -42.19 -33.69 4.06
C ALA A 64 -42.28 -33.78 5.60
N LEU A 65 -42.57 -32.67 6.29
CA LEU A 65 -42.82 -32.64 7.73
C LEU A 65 -44.16 -33.28 8.10
N ASP A 66 -45.16 -33.18 7.22
CA ASP A 66 -46.54 -33.61 7.48
C ASP A 66 -46.95 -34.85 6.65
N ASP A 67 -46.25 -35.14 5.56
CA ASP A 67 -46.56 -36.24 4.62
C ASP A 67 -45.55 -37.40 4.76
N PRO A 68 -45.98 -38.59 5.24
CA PRO A 68 -45.15 -39.78 5.39
C PRO A 68 -44.82 -40.53 4.08
N ASP A 69 -45.37 -40.14 2.93
CA ASP A 69 -45.12 -40.83 1.66
C ASP A 69 -44.05 -40.14 0.79
N ILE A 70 -43.61 -38.94 1.18
CA ILE A 70 -42.53 -38.24 0.48
C ILE A 70 -41.18 -38.97 0.65
N ASP A 71 -40.56 -39.30 -0.48
CA ASP A 71 -39.22 -39.85 -0.58
C ASP A 71 -38.18 -38.88 0.01
N GLN A 72 -37.58 -39.31 1.13
CA GLN A 72 -36.58 -38.54 1.87
C GLN A 72 -35.20 -38.61 1.23
N ASP A 73 -34.89 -39.69 0.52
CA ASP A 73 -33.58 -39.87 -0.11
C ASP A 73 -33.48 -38.95 -1.34
N ASP A 74 -34.53 -38.89 -2.17
CA ASP A 74 -34.63 -37.93 -3.29
C ASP A 74 -34.59 -36.46 -2.80
N LEU A 75 -35.26 -36.18 -1.68
CA LEU A 75 -35.25 -34.84 -1.07
C LEU A 75 -33.84 -34.45 -0.61
N LEU A 76 -33.14 -35.37 0.07
CA LEU A 76 -31.78 -35.17 0.55
C LEU A 76 -30.78 -35.03 -0.60
N ASP A 77 -30.90 -35.83 -1.65
CA ASP A 77 -30.00 -35.77 -2.81
C ASP A 77 -30.22 -34.49 -3.63
N SER A 78 -31.47 -34.06 -3.80
CA SER A 78 -31.81 -32.75 -4.37
C SER A 78 -31.19 -31.61 -3.57
N TRP A 79 -31.22 -31.68 -2.23
CA TRP A 79 -30.58 -30.70 -1.36
C TRP A 79 -29.07 -30.70 -1.47
N LYS A 80 -28.42 -31.87 -1.50
CA LYS A 80 -26.97 -31.98 -1.69
C LYS A 80 -26.55 -31.36 -3.03
N MET A 81 -27.31 -31.61 -4.10
CA MET A 81 -27.02 -31.06 -5.42
C MET A 81 -27.16 -29.54 -5.42
N LEU A 82 -28.26 -29.01 -4.88
CA LEU A 82 -28.45 -27.56 -4.75
C LEU A 82 -27.37 -26.92 -3.88
N SER A 83 -27.02 -27.54 -2.75
CA SER A 83 -25.95 -27.06 -1.86
C SER A 83 -24.62 -26.94 -2.60
N LYS A 84 -24.23 -27.97 -3.37
CA LYS A 84 -23.02 -27.93 -4.20
C LYS A 84 -23.07 -26.83 -5.26
N LEU A 85 -24.22 -26.58 -5.89
CA LEU A 85 -24.41 -25.49 -6.84
C LEU A 85 -24.25 -24.11 -6.17
N MET A 86 -24.85 -23.94 -4.98
CA MET A 86 -24.71 -22.72 -4.18
C MET A 86 -23.25 -22.49 -3.78
N ASP A 87 -22.55 -23.52 -3.30
CA ASP A 87 -21.14 -23.44 -2.92
C ASP A 87 -20.25 -23.12 -4.14
N SER A 88 -20.50 -23.75 -5.28
CA SER A 88 -19.81 -23.45 -6.53
C SER A 88 -20.03 -22.01 -6.98
N ARG A 89 -21.23 -21.46 -6.77
CA ARG A 89 -21.53 -20.06 -7.09
C ARG A 89 -20.77 -19.09 -6.20
N VAL A 90 -20.70 -19.37 -4.89
CA VAL A 90 -19.89 -18.57 -3.95
C VAL A 90 -18.43 -18.56 -4.37
N VAL A 91 -17.86 -19.72 -4.71
CA VAL A 91 -16.48 -19.83 -5.20
C VAL A 91 -16.29 -19.05 -6.51
N ALA A 92 -17.23 -19.17 -7.46
CA ALA A 92 -17.17 -18.44 -8.73
C ALA A 92 -17.20 -16.91 -8.53
N ASP A 93 -18.07 -16.40 -7.65
CA ASP A 93 -18.14 -14.97 -7.35
C ASP A 93 -16.86 -14.49 -6.63
N GLN A 94 -16.27 -15.29 -5.74
CA GLN A 94 -14.98 -14.98 -5.12
C GLN A 94 -13.83 -14.95 -6.15
N LEU A 95 -13.80 -15.93 -7.07
CA LEU A 95 -12.81 -15.97 -8.14
C LEU A 95 -12.95 -14.77 -9.07
N LYS A 96 -14.19 -14.38 -9.41
CA LYS A 96 -14.44 -13.17 -10.21
C LYS A 96 -13.92 -11.91 -9.52
N GLN A 97 -14.19 -11.74 -8.23
CA GLN A 97 -13.64 -10.61 -7.47
C GLN A 97 -12.11 -10.62 -7.41
N GLN A 98 -11.49 -11.80 -7.30
CA GLN A 98 -10.03 -11.92 -7.33
C GLN A 98 -9.45 -11.60 -8.71
N LEU A 99 -10.14 -12.00 -9.79
CA LEU A 99 -9.78 -11.67 -11.16
C LEU A 99 -9.84 -10.16 -11.37
N ASP A 100 -10.97 -9.53 -11.04
CA ASP A 100 -11.17 -8.07 -11.19
C ASP A 100 -10.07 -7.29 -10.45
N LYS A 101 -9.74 -7.68 -9.20
CA LYS A 101 -8.64 -7.08 -8.43
C LYS A 101 -7.28 -7.27 -9.09
N SER A 102 -7.02 -8.45 -9.65
CA SER A 102 -5.75 -8.78 -10.31
C SER A 102 -5.60 -8.00 -11.62
N GLU A 103 -6.68 -7.84 -12.39
CA GLU A 103 -6.71 -7.02 -13.59
C GLU A 103 -6.43 -5.55 -13.30
N THR A 104 -7.07 -4.98 -12.27
CA THR A 104 -6.78 -3.61 -11.84
C THR A 104 -5.32 -3.45 -11.42
N THR A 105 -4.80 -4.39 -10.62
CA THR A 105 -3.38 -4.37 -10.19
C THR A 105 -2.43 -4.41 -11.38
N LEU A 106 -2.74 -5.22 -12.41
CA LEU A 106 -1.92 -5.33 -13.62
C LEU A 106 -1.98 -4.05 -14.47
N LYS A 107 -3.16 -3.45 -14.61
CA LYS A 107 -3.33 -2.16 -15.31
C LYS A 107 -2.52 -1.05 -14.62
N ASP A 108 -2.61 -0.96 -13.29
CA ASP A 108 -1.84 0.00 -12.50
C ASP A 108 -0.33 -0.22 -12.67
N PHE A 109 0.13 -1.47 -12.59
CA PHE A 109 1.54 -1.80 -12.78
C PHE A 109 2.03 -1.40 -14.17
N ASN A 110 1.29 -1.75 -15.22
CA ASN A 110 1.63 -1.40 -16.60
C ASN A 110 1.70 0.12 -16.81
N PHE A 111 0.73 0.86 -16.29
CA PHE A 111 0.73 2.32 -16.33
C PHE A 111 2.01 2.89 -15.72
N HIS A 112 2.34 2.49 -14.48
CA HIS A 112 3.53 2.99 -13.78
C HIS A 112 4.84 2.61 -14.48
N MET A 113 4.93 1.42 -15.07
CA MET A 113 6.12 1.01 -15.80
C MET A 113 6.31 1.80 -17.10
N GLN A 114 5.22 2.09 -17.84
CA GLN A 114 5.28 2.82 -19.11
C GLN A 114 5.53 4.32 -18.93
N ILE A 115 4.86 4.96 -17.97
CA ILE A 115 4.98 6.41 -17.77
C ILE A 115 6.32 6.81 -17.12
N GLY A 116 6.95 5.87 -16.39
CA GLY A 116 8.14 6.14 -15.58
C GLY A 116 9.30 6.76 -16.33
N ASP A 117 9.63 6.24 -17.50
CA ASP A 117 10.80 6.71 -18.26
C ASP A 117 10.59 8.13 -18.80
N TYR A 118 9.36 8.49 -19.19
CA TYR A 118 8.99 9.85 -19.57
C TYR A 118 9.14 10.81 -18.39
N ILE A 119 8.66 10.43 -17.20
CA ILE A 119 8.79 11.25 -15.99
C ILE A 119 10.27 11.46 -15.64
N HIS A 120 11.08 10.40 -15.66
CA HIS A 120 12.51 10.52 -15.40
C HIS A 120 13.22 11.40 -16.45
N GLY A 121 12.80 11.34 -17.72
CA GLY A 121 13.26 12.24 -18.77
C GLY A 121 12.97 13.71 -18.44
N THR A 122 11.72 14.03 -18.09
CA THR A 122 11.31 15.38 -17.66
C THR A 122 12.08 15.84 -16.43
N HIS A 123 12.20 15.00 -15.40
CA HIS A 123 12.96 15.30 -14.19
C HIS A 123 14.44 15.58 -14.52
N ASN A 124 15.07 14.78 -15.38
CA ASN A 124 16.45 15.02 -15.79
C ASN A 124 16.63 16.35 -16.54
N ARG A 125 15.62 16.79 -17.31
CA ARG A 125 15.63 18.11 -17.95
C ARG A 125 15.58 19.23 -16.92
N VAL A 126 14.70 19.13 -15.92
CA VAL A 126 14.60 20.08 -14.79
C VAL A 126 15.90 20.12 -13.98
N LYS A 127 16.51 18.96 -13.71
CA LYS A 127 17.84 18.88 -13.07
C LYS A 127 18.93 19.59 -13.86
N GLY A 128 18.90 19.44 -15.18
CA GLY A 128 19.92 19.97 -16.07
C GLY A 128 19.95 21.50 -16.10
N VAL A 129 18.80 22.18 -15.99
CA VAL A 129 18.75 23.64 -16.00
C VAL A 129 19.15 24.29 -14.68
N GLU A 130 19.11 23.52 -13.60
CA GLU A 130 19.23 24.06 -12.26
C GLU A 130 20.63 24.59 -11.94
N GLU A 131 21.69 23.98 -12.48
CA GLU A 131 23.05 24.49 -12.31
C GLU A 131 23.25 25.86 -12.94
N THR A 132 22.75 26.04 -14.17
CA THR A 132 22.80 27.32 -14.88
C THR A 132 22.01 28.39 -14.11
N PHE A 133 20.83 28.03 -13.61
CA PHE A 133 20.02 28.93 -12.78
C PHE A 133 20.75 29.37 -11.51
N VAL A 134 21.39 28.45 -10.76
CA VAL A 134 22.14 28.81 -9.54
C VAL A 134 23.27 29.79 -9.84
N ASP A 135 24.03 29.52 -10.91
CA ASP A 135 25.14 30.38 -11.31
C ASP A 135 24.66 31.80 -11.67
N GLU A 136 23.53 31.90 -12.36
CA GLU A 136 22.89 33.18 -12.71
C GLU A 136 22.33 33.90 -11.47
N TYR A 137 21.59 33.18 -10.63
CA TYR A 137 21.01 33.71 -9.39
C TYR A 137 22.09 34.28 -8.46
N ARG A 138 23.21 33.57 -8.30
CA ARG A 138 24.38 34.06 -7.54
C ARG A 138 24.93 35.36 -8.12
N ARG A 139 25.06 35.46 -9.45
CA ARG A 139 25.54 36.69 -10.10
C ARG A 139 24.58 37.86 -9.87
N THR A 140 23.27 37.59 -9.86
CA THR A 140 22.24 38.58 -9.55
C THR A 140 22.34 39.03 -8.09
N LEU A 141 22.39 38.11 -7.12
CA LEU A 141 22.57 38.44 -5.71
C LEU A 141 23.84 39.24 -5.45
N GLN A 142 24.96 38.87 -6.07
CA GLN A 142 26.21 39.63 -5.95
C GLN A 142 26.02 41.08 -6.43
N LYS A 143 25.31 41.30 -7.54
CA LYS A 143 25.02 42.66 -8.05
C LYS A 143 24.11 43.42 -7.08
N GLU A 144 23.05 42.80 -6.56
CA GLU A 144 22.11 43.41 -5.61
C GLU A 144 22.79 43.82 -4.30
N TYR A 145 23.63 42.95 -3.73
CA TYR A 145 24.45 43.27 -2.57
C TYR A 145 25.40 44.43 -2.84
N THR A 146 26.04 44.44 -4.01
CA THR A 146 26.94 45.53 -4.41
C THR A 146 26.18 46.86 -4.54
N LEU A 147 24.99 46.85 -5.15
CA LEU A 147 24.12 48.02 -5.27
C LEU A 147 23.62 48.51 -3.90
N SER A 148 23.45 47.61 -2.94
CA SER A 148 23.09 47.92 -1.55
C SER A 148 24.27 48.45 -0.71
N GLY A 149 25.43 48.72 -1.33
CA GLY A 149 26.60 49.31 -0.68
C GLY A 149 27.57 48.29 -0.05
N ILE A 150 27.38 46.99 -0.28
CA ILE A 150 28.32 45.96 0.20
C ILE A 150 29.52 45.90 -0.76
N PRO A 151 30.78 45.91 -0.26
CA PRO A 151 31.96 45.79 -1.11
C PRO A 151 31.94 44.53 -1.98
N GLY A 152 32.41 44.62 -3.22
CA GLY A 152 32.26 43.56 -4.23
C GLY A 152 32.78 42.17 -3.82
N GLU A 153 33.91 42.08 -3.11
CA GLU A 153 34.41 40.79 -2.60
C GLU A 153 33.53 40.23 -1.47
N LYS A 154 33.03 41.09 -0.57
CA LYS A 154 32.11 40.67 0.49
C LYS A 154 30.74 40.27 -0.08
N ALA A 155 30.25 40.99 -1.08
CA ALA A 155 29.03 40.65 -1.81
C ALA A 155 29.14 39.28 -2.52
N LYS A 156 30.33 38.99 -3.09
CA LYS A 156 30.64 37.69 -3.69
C LYS A 156 30.67 36.57 -2.66
N GLU A 157 31.26 36.80 -1.49
CA GLU A 157 31.26 35.83 -0.39
C GLU A 157 29.85 35.54 0.11
N LEU A 158 29.01 36.55 0.30
CA LEU A 158 27.61 36.38 0.68
C LEU A 158 26.81 35.61 -0.38
N ALA A 159 27.01 35.91 -1.66
CA ALA A 159 26.31 35.21 -2.74
C ALA A 159 26.74 33.74 -2.86
N LYS A 160 27.98 33.38 -2.48
CA LYS A 160 28.45 31.97 -2.46
C LYS A 160 27.71 31.10 -1.46
N GLU A 161 27.04 31.68 -0.45
CA GLU A 161 26.22 30.90 0.48
C GLU A 161 25.09 30.12 -0.21
N TYR A 162 24.77 30.50 -1.45
CA TYR A 162 23.72 29.91 -2.29
C TYR A 162 24.23 28.87 -3.31
N ASP A 163 25.54 28.61 -3.39
CA ASP A 163 26.14 27.67 -4.36
C ASP A 163 25.63 26.22 -4.21
N ASP A 164 25.14 25.89 -3.02
CA ASP A 164 24.75 24.53 -2.62
C ASP A 164 23.24 24.31 -2.55
N PHE A 165 22.42 25.34 -2.81
CA PHE A 165 20.96 25.19 -2.83
C PHE A 165 20.58 24.46 -4.11
N PHE A 166 19.94 23.29 -4.00
CA PHE A 166 19.40 22.50 -5.10
C PHE A 166 18.09 21.84 -4.66
N VAL A 167 17.07 21.83 -5.52
CA VAL A 167 15.79 21.14 -5.32
C VAL A 167 15.69 19.87 -6.17
N ALA A 168 16.34 19.83 -7.35
CA ALA A 168 16.30 18.68 -8.26
C ALA A 168 17.69 18.06 -8.53
N LYS A 169 18.72 18.88 -8.73
CA LYS A 169 20.08 18.45 -9.09
C LYS A 169 20.68 17.59 -7.98
N GLY A 170 21.27 16.46 -8.38
CA GLY A 170 21.84 15.50 -7.44
C GLY A 170 20.83 14.66 -6.66
N PHE A 171 19.53 14.92 -6.85
CA PHE A 171 18.42 14.19 -6.24
C PHE A 171 17.74 13.27 -7.26
N ARG A 172 17.21 12.15 -6.76
CA ARG A 172 16.22 11.32 -7.43
C ARG A 172 14.85 11.96 -7.28
N VAL A 173 13.90 11.51 -8.10
CA VAL A 173 12.52 12.00 -8.07
C VAL A 173 11.91 11.95 -6.66
N SER A 174 12.05 10.81 -5.96
CA SER A 174 11.57 10.64 -4.58
C SER A 174 12.26 11.58 -3.58
N GLU A 175 13.55 11.88 -3.78
CA GLU A 175 14.28 12.82 -2.91
C GLU A 175 13.80 14.26 -3.14
N THR A 176 13.55 14.67 -4.39
CA THR A 176 12.95 15.97 -4.69
C THR A 176 11.55 16.09 -4.11
N LEU A 177 10.72 15.05 -4.21
CA LEU A 177 9.40 15.04 -3.60
C LEU A 177 9.50 15.23 -2.08
N ALA A 178 10.41 14.51 -1.41
CA ALA A 178 10.63 14.63 0.03
C ALA A 178 11.07 16.04 0.47
N LEU A 179 11.73 16.82 -0.40
CA LEU A 179 12.09 18.21 -0.12
C LEU A 179 10.89 19.16 -0.16
N ILE A 180 9.99 18.97 -1.13
CA ILE A 180 8.85 19.88 -1.34
C ILE A 180 7.61 19.47 -0.54
N GLN A 181 7.50 18.20 -0.12
CA GLN A 181 6.31 17.70 0.56
C GLN A 181 5.96 18.48 1.85
N PRO A 182 6.93 18.84 2.72
CA PRO A 182 6.61 19.67 3.88
C PRO A 182 6.03 21.05 3.51
N GLU A 183 6.49 21.66 2.41
CA GLU A 183 5.95 22.93 1.94
C GLU A 183 4.53 22.77 1.36
N LEU A 184 4.28 21.66 0.64
CA LEU A 184 2.93 21.32 0.16
C LEU A 184 1.96 21.11 1.32
N ASP A 185 2.37 20.34 2.35
CA ASP A 185 1.55 20.08 3.53
C ASP A 185 1.22 21.39 4.28
N HIS A 186 2.18 22.32 4.37
CA HIS A 186 1.95 23.64 4.96
C HIS A 186 0.98 24.50 4.14
N ILE A 187 1.05 24.46 2.80
CA ILE A 187 0.08 25.16 1.93
C ILE A 187 -1.32 24.59 2.15
N ASP A 188 -1.46 23.27 2.17
CA ASP A 188 -2.75 22.61 2.38
C ASP A 188 -3.36 22.95 3.74
N GLN A 189 -2.53 23.00 4.79
CA GLN A 189 -2.95 23.46 6.12
C GLN A 189 -3.41 24.93 6.09
N TRP A 190 -2.62 25.82 5.49
CA TRP A 190 -2.95 27.24 5.38
C TRP A 190 -4.27 27.48 4.61
N ARG A 191 -4.50 26.72 3.53
CA ARG A 191 -5.78 26.72 2.78
C ARG A 191 -6.95 26.26 3.65
N ALA A 192 -6.76 25.19 4.42
CA ALA A 192 -7.79 24.68 5.32
C ALA A 192 -8.13 25.65 6.47
N GLU A 193 -7.18 26.49 6.88
CA GLU A 193 -7.32 27.52 7.91
C GLU A 193 -7.92 28.85 7.40
N GLY A 194 -8.21 28.95 6.10
CA GLY A 194 -8.92 30.08 5.51
C GLY A 194 -8.04 31.11 4.80
N GLU A 195 -6.80 30.74 4.44
CA GLU A 195 -5.92 31.53 3.56
C GLU A 195 -5.55 32.93 4.09
N ASN A 196 -5.24 33.03 5.38
CA ASN A 196 -4.82 34.30 5.98
C ASN A 196 -3.46 34.77 5.41
N GLU A 197 -3.44 35.89 4.68
CA GLU A 197 -2.23 36.42 4.02
C GLU A 197 -1.04 36.60 4.97
N GLY A 198 -1.28 37.02 6.21
CA GLY A 198 -0.23 37.24 7.22
C GLY A 198 0.41 35.96 7.76
N GLU A 199 -0.18 34.80 7.48
CA GLU A 199 0.24 33.49 7.95
C GLU A 199 0.64 32.57 6.77
N ALA A 200 0.84 33.16 5.58
CA ALA A 200 1.22 32.42 4.39
C ALA A 200 2.56 31.67 4.59
N PRO A 201 2.62 30.36 4.28
CA PRO A 201 3.81 29.56 4.56
C PRO A 201 5.00 29.92 3.65
N PRO A 202 6.24 29.84 4.17
CA PRO A 202 7.45 29.96 3.36
C PRO A 202 7.58 28.74 2.44
N THR A 203 7.93 28.99 1.17
CA THR A 203 7.94 27.96 0.11
C THR A 203 9.21 28.00 -0.79
N PRO A 204 10.42 28.14 -0.22
CA PRO A 204 11.65 28.31 -1.00
C PRO A 204 11.94 27.17 -2.00
N TYR A 205 11.59 25.91 -1.69
CA TYR A 205 11.79 24.79 -2.61
C TYR A 205 10.77 24.82 -3.77
N LEU A 206 9.49 25.09 -3.48
CA LEU A 206 8.43 25.20 -4.49
C LEU A 206 8.59 26.43 -5.40
N ASP A 207 9.10 27.53 -4.88
CA ASP A 207 9.39 28.76 -5.63
C ASP A 207 10.53 28.54 -6.61
N ARG A 208 11.60 27.90 -6.13
CA ARG A 208 12.68 27.48 -7.01
C ARG A 208 12.19 26.48 -8.05
N LEU A 209 11.38 25.52 -7.65
CA LEU A 209 10.84 24.53 -8.58
C LEU A 209 9.99 25.19 -9.67
N LYS A 210 9.23 26.24 -9.34
CA LYS A 210 8.50 27.06 -10.32
C LYS A 210 9.43 27.66 -11.36
N ILE A 211 10.52 28.30 -10.93
CA ILE A 211 11.50 28.90 -11.83
C ILE A 211 12.11 27.84 -12.76
N LEU A 212 12.49 26.68 -12.23
CA LEU A 212 13.05 25.60 -13.05
C LEU A 212 12.04 25.06 -14.07
N CYS A 213 10.77 24.92 -13.67
CA CYS A 213 9.70 24.51 -14.56
C CYS A 213 9.47 25.55 -15.66
N ASP A 214 9.50 26.84 -15.33
CA ASP A 214 9.37 27.93 -16.29
C ASP A 214 10.51 27.95 -17.31
N ILE A 215 11.76 27.76 -16.87
CA ILE A 215 12.92 27.65 -17.78
C ILE A 215 12.78 26.46 -18.74
N VAL A 216 12.22 25.35 -18.26
CA VAL A 216 11.98 24.16 -19.09
C VAL A 216 10.74 24.33 -19.98
N GLY A 217 9.82 25.23 -19.64
CA GLY A 217 8.56 25.45 -20.33
C GLY A 217 7.46 24.45 -19.95
N ILE A 218 7.43 24.01 -18.68
CA ILE A 218 6.41 23.09 -18.15
C ILE A 218 5.67 23.71 -16.97
N ASN A 219 4.44 23.26 -16.73
CA ASN A 219 3.66 23.65 -15.55
C ASN A 219 4.19 22.93 -14.29
N ARG A 220 4.43 23.69 -13.20
CA ARG A 220 4.95 23.15 -11.93
C ARG A 220 3.98 22.17 -11.28
N GLY A 221 2.69 22.48 -11.21
CA GLY A 221 1.66 21.56 -10.70
C GLY A 221 1.68 20.20 -11.39
N HIS A 222 1.64 20.21 -12.72
CA HIS A 222 1.72 18.98 -13.50
C HIS A 222 3.03 18.23 -13.24
N TYR A 223 4.15 18.94 -13.12
CA TYR A 223 5.42 18.33 -12.77
C TYR A 223 5.40 17.67 -11.38
N ILE A 224 4.76 18.30 -10.39
CA ILE A 224 4.55 17.74 -9.03
C ILE A 224 3.74 16.44 -9.11
N ASP A 225 2.67 16.41 -9.90
CA ASP A 225 1.87 15.20 -10.13
C ASP A 225 2.71 14.07 -10.76
N LEU A 226 3.53 14.40 -11.76
CA LEU A 226 4.43 13.44 -12.39
C LEU A 226 5.43 12.86 -11.38
N ILE A 227 6.06 13.68 -10.53
CA ILE A 227 7.01 13.16 -9.54
C ILE A 227 6.32 12.33 -8.44
N ARG A 228 5.07 12.63 -8.07
CA ARG A 228 4.24 11.78 -7.18
C ARG A 228 3.97 10.41 -7.82
N ILE A 229 3.64 10.38 -9.12
CA ILE A 229 3.46 9.12 -9.87
C ILE A 229 4.74 8.30 -9.93
N ALA A 230 5.88 8.95 -10.16
CA ALA A 230 7.19 8.29 -10.21
C ALA A 230 7.67 7.82 -8.83
N ASP A 231 7.33 8.51 -7.75
CA ASP A 231 7.59 8.01 -6.40
C ASP A 231 6.82 6.71 -6.12
N LYS A 232 5.53 6.67 -6.47
CA LYS A 232 4.72 5.44 -6.39
C LYS A 232 5.29 4.33 -7.28
N ARG A 233 5.75 4.65 -8.50
CA ARG A 233 6.47 3.70 -9.37
C ARG A 233 7.70 3.14 -8.67
N ASN A 234 8.51 3.99 -8.03
CA ASN A 234 9.71 3.56 -7.33
C ASN A 234 9.38 2.56 -6.22
N THR A 235 8.30 2.80 -5.46
CA THR A 235 7.79 1.84 -4.46
C THR A 235 7.38 0.49 -5.09
N LEU A 236 6.79 0.51 -6.28
CA LEU A 236 6.37 -0.70 -6.99
C LEU A 236 7.53 -1.46 -7.65
N ALA A 237 8.51 -0.73 -8.19
CA ALA A 237 9.57 -1.27 -9.05
C ALA A 237 10.85 -1.63 -8.30
N HIS A 238 11.15 -0.96 -7.19
CA HIS A 238 12.40 -1.15 -6.46
C HIS A 238 12.18 -2.01 -5.23
N SER A 239 12.73 -3.22 -5.25
CA SER A 239 12.61 -4.21 -4.17
C SER A 239 13.95 -4.57 -3.49
N ALA A 240 15.06 -3.96 -3.92
CA ALA A 240 16.33 -4.12 -3.23
C ALA A 240 16.28 -3.35 -1.90
N PRO A 241 16.79 -3.93 -0.80
CA PRO A 241 16.83 -3.21 0.47
C PRO A 241 17.72 -1.96 0.31
N PRO A 242 17.18 -0.74 0.48
CA PRO A 242 18.01 0.45 0.49
C PRO A 242 19.03 0.31 1.62
N LEU A 243 20.32 0.53 1.31
CA LEU A 243 21.38 0.42 2.31
C LEU A 243 21.25 1.47 3.39
N GLU A 244 20.61 2.59 3.05
CA GLU A 244 20.28 3.71 3.88
C GLU A 244 19.49 3.30 5.13
N ASP A 245 18.48 2.43 4.95
CA ASP A 245 17.63 1.91 6.03
C ASP A 245 18.39 0.95 6.97
N HIS A 246 19.62 0.58 6.59
CA HIS A 246 20.47 -0.31 7.35
C HIS A 246 21.69 0.41 7.96
N PHE A 247 21.78 1.74 7.86
CA PHE A 247 22.81 2.48 8.58
C PHE A 247 22.60 2.37 10.09
N LYS A 248 23.68 2.10 10.80
CA LYS A 248 23.78 2.23 12.25
C LYS A 248 24.09 3.68 12.62
N THR A 249 23.93 4.01 13.90
CA THR A 249 24.23 5.34 14.45
C THR A 249 25.69 5.77 14.29
N ASP A 250 26.62 4.81 14.19
CA ASP A 250 28.04 5.05 13.94
C ASP A 250 28.39 5.25 12.45
N GLY A 251 27.39 5.23 11.55
CA GLY A 251 27.56 5.38 10.11
C GLY A 251 28.02 4.13 9.38
N THR A 252 28.15 2.99 10.07
CA THR A 252 28.39 1.67 9.45
C THR A 252 27.07 1.01 9.05
N ILE A 253 27.12 -0.07 8.24
CA ILE A 253 25.93 -0.77 7.77
C ILE A 253 25.67 -2.04 8.60
N ASN A 254 24.40 -2.27 8.96
CA ASN A 254 23.91 -3.53 9.48
C ASN A 254 23.78 -4.58 8.36
N TRP A 255 24.91 -5.15 7.94
CA TRP A 255 24.96 -6.16 6.87
C TRP A 255 24.14 -7.42 7.17
N LYS A 256 23.96 -7.78 8.44
CA LYS A 256 23.11 -8.90 8.84
C LYS A 256 21.63 -8.60 8.52
N GLY A 257 21.19 -7.38 8.79
CA GLY A 257 19.88 -6.88 8.37
C GLY A 257 19.70 -6.92 6.85
N VAL A 258 20.71 -6.47 6.08
CA VAL A 258 20.70 -6.52 4.61
C VAL A 258 20.58 -7.96 4.10
N ARG A 259 21.33 -8.91 4.68
CA ARG A 259 21.25 -10.34 4.34
C ARG A 259 19.86 -10.93 4.62
N GLN A 260 19.25 -10.56 5.75
CA GLN A 260 17.90 -11.00 6.10
C GLN A 260 16.85 -10.44 5.13
N ALA A 261 16.98 -9.17 4.74
CA ALA A 261 16.11 -8.56 3.73
C ALA A 261 16.22 -9.30 2.38
N CYS A 262 17.44 -9.59 1.92
CA CYS A 262 17.67 -10.39 0.71
C CYS A 262 17.03 -11.78 0.80
N ALA A 263 17.13 -12.45 1.96
CA ALA A 263 16.50 -13.74 2.18
C ALA A 263 14.96 -13.67 2.14
N LYS A 264 14.36 -12.60 2.70
CA LYS A 264 12.92 -12.34 2.64
C LYS A 264 12.46 -12.15 1.19
N THR A 265 13.20 -11.37 0.40
CA THR A 265 12.90 -11.15 -1.03
C THR A 265 12.95 -12.46 -1.81
N LYS A 266 13.99 -13.30 -1.62
CA LYS A 266 14.06 -14.62 -2.25
C LYS A 266 12.91 -15.55 -1.83
N LYS A 267 12.50 -15.52 -0.56
CA LYS A 267 11.35 -16.30 -0.08
C LYS A 267 10.04 -15.86 -0.74
N LEU A 268 9.88 -14.55 -1.00
CA LEU A 268 8.73 -14.01 -1.72
C LEU A 268 8.75 -14.47 -3.20
N ALA A 269 9.88 -14.36 -3.88
CA ALA A 269 10.04 -14.86 -5.25
C ALA A 269 9.70 -16.36 -5.36
N LYS A 270 10.17 -17.18 -4.41
CA LYS A 270 9.82 -18.61 -4.34
C LYS A 270 8.32 -18.84 -4.16
N LYS A 271 7.62 -18.00 -3.41
CA LYS A 271 6.15 -18.07 -3.29
C LYS A 271 5.47 -17.73 -4.62
N HIS A 272 5.98 -16.75 -5.37
CA HIS A 272 5.45 -16.40 -6.69
C HIS A 272 5.67 -17.52 -7.71
N PHE A 273 6.86 -18.14 -7.72
CA PHE A 273 7.17 -19.32 -8.51
C PHE A 273 6.20 -20.49 -8.20
N LYS A 274 6.02 -20.84 -6.93
CA LYS A 274 5.08 -21.90 -6.51
C LYS A 274 3.62 -21.63 -6.92
N LYS A 275 3.27 -20.37 -7.17
CA LYS A 275 1.94 -19.95 -7.64
C LYS A 275 1.84 -19.85 -9.17
N GLY A 276 2.87 -20.28 -9.91
CA GLY A 276 2.93 -20.20 -11.37
C GLY A 276 3.06 -18.78 -11.92
N ARG A 277 3.43 -17.79 -11.08
CA ARG A 277 3.58 -16.38 -11.51
C ARG A 277 4.95 -16.06 -12.08
N LEU A 278 5.91 -16.95 -11.88
CA LEU A 278 7.25 -16.89 -12.46
C LEU A 278 7.53 -18.22 -13.14
N THR A 279 8.16 -18.19 -14.30
CA THR A 279 8.79 -19.39 -14.87
C THR A 279 9.98 -19.80 -14.02
N ASP A 280 10.48 -21.02 -14.24
CA ASP A 280 11.69 -21.49 -13.56
C ASP A 280 12.90 -20.60 -13.89
N GLU A 281 13.06 -20.23 -15.17
CA GLU A 281 14.10 -19.30 -15.64
C GLU A 281 14.00 -17.93 -14.95
N GLN A 282 12.81 -17.35 -14.86
CA GLN A 282 12.61 -16.05 -14.21
C GLN A 282 12.91 -16.11 -12.71
N HIS A 283 12.47 -17.18 -12.03
CA HIS A 283 12.77 -17.38 -10.62
C HIS A 283 14.28 -17.59 -10.38
N GLY A 284 14.95 -18.35 -11.24
CA GLY A 284 16.40 -18.54 -11.25
C GLY A 284 17.15 -17.22 -11.43
N ALA A 285 16.78 -16.44 -12.45
CA ALA A 285 17.35 -15.12 -12.72
C ALA A 285 17.14 -14.15 -11.55
N PHE A 286 15.94 -14.09 -10.97
CA PHE A 286 15.64 -13.24 -9.82
C PHE A 286 16.51 -13.58 -8.62
N LYS A 287 16.61 -14.87 -8.28
CA LYS A 287 17.46 -15.35 -7.19
C LYS A 287 18.93 -14.99 -7.45
N GLY A 288 19.41 -15.25 -8.66
CA GLY A 288 20.77 -14.93 -9.09
C GLY A 288 21.08 -13.44 -8.99
N ALA A 289 20.15 -12.56 -9.36
CA ALA A 289 20.31 -11.11 -9.24
C ALA A 289 20.44 -10.67 -7.77
N VAL A 290 19.60 -11.19 -6.86
CA VAL A 290 19.70 -10.89 -5.42
C VAL A 290 21.02 -11.39 -4.83
N ASP A 291 21.43 -12.61 -5.18
CA ASP A 291 22.68 -13.19 -4.69
C ASP A 291 23.90 -12.42 -5.22
N THR A 292 23.88 -12.02 -6.50
CA THR A 292 24.93 -11.22 -7.12
C THR A 292 25.01 -9.82 -6.50
N TRP A 293 23.86 -9.17 -6.27
CA TRP A 293 23.82 -7.86 -5.62
C TRP A 293 24.42 -7.89 -4.21
N LEU A 294 24.07 -8.90 -3.41
CA LEU A 294 24.65 -9.05 -2.07
C LEU A 294 26.16 -9.33 -2.14
N LYS A 295 26.58 -10.19 -3.08
CA LYS A 295 28.00 -10.53 -3.28
C LYS A 295 28.84 -9.32 -3.70
N ALA A 296 28.28 -8.38 -4.46
CA ALA A 296 28.95 -7.14 -4.84
C ALA A 296 29.32 -6.25 -3.63
N HIS A 297 28.68 -6.48 -2.46
CA HIS A 297 28.95 -5.76 -1.22
C HIS A 297 29.66 -6.63 -0.18
N VAL A 298 29.29 -7.91 -0.09
CA VAL A 298 29.75 -8.86 0.92
C VAL A 298 30.25 -10.14 0.23
N ASN A 299 31.57 -10.32 0.17
CA ASN A 299 32.22 -11.46 -0.46
C ASN A 299 32.08 -12.77 0.33
N GLY A 300 31.80 -12.68 1.62
CA GLY A 300 31.71 -13.85 2.49
C GLY A 300 31.25 -13.51 3.90
N TRP A 301 31.12 -14.53 4.73
CA TRP A 301 30.81 -14.41 6.15
C TRP A 301 31.80 -15.25 6.94
N THR A 302 32.33 -14.70 8.03
CA THR A 302 33.21 -15.45 8.93
C THR A 302 32.41 -16.50 9.71
N ARG A 303 33.13 -17.38 10.42
CA ARG A 303 32.53 -18.37 11.33
C ARG A 303 31.68 -17.73 12.43
N HIS A 304 31.93 -16.48 12.77
CA HIS A 304 31.20 -15.70 13.78
C HIS A 304 30.06 -14.87 13.18
N ASP A 305 29.66 -15.13 11.93
CA ASP A 305 28.60 -14.39 11.23
C ASP A 305 28.92 -12.90 11.03
N GLU A 306 30.22 -12.58 10.88
CA GLU A 306 30.68 -11.24 10.52
C GLU A 306 30.85 -11.12 8.99
N PRO A 307 30.45 -9.99 8.39
CA PRO A 307 30.54 -9.80 6.94
C PRO A 307 32.00 -9.58 6.51
N GLN A 308 32.43 -10.29 5.47
CA GLN A 308 33.66 -10.00 4.75
C GLN A 308 33.32 -9.12 3.56
N LEU A 309 33.63 -7.83 3.65
CA LEU A 309 33.24 -6.85 2.64
C LEU A 309 34.06 -7.00 1.37
N ALA A 310 33.43 -6.69 0.23
CA ALA A 310 34.16 -6.57 -1.02
C ALA A 310 35.08 -5.34 -0.99
N GLU A 311 36.15 -5.39 -1.80
CA GLU A 311 37.12 -4.32 -1.88
C GLU A 311 36.45 -2.97 -2.23
N GLY A 312 36.86 -1.91 -1.55
CA GLY A 312 36.33 -0.55 -1.80
C GLY A 312 34.95 -0.26 -1.21
N VAL A 313 34.20 -1.27 -0.74
CA VAL A 313 32.85 -1.08 -0.17
C VAL A 313 32.88 -0.18 1.07
N GLU A 314 33.81 -0.37 1.99
CA GLU A 314 33.92 0.48 3.18
C GLU A 314 34.12 1.96 2.83
N LYS A 315 34.98 2.24 1.84
CA LYS A 315 35.24 3.60 1.37
C LYS A 315 34.00 4.19 0.70
N ALA A 316 33.30 3.41 -0.12
CA ALA A 316 32.06 3.82 -0.76
C ALA A 316 30.95 4.11 0.26
N VAL A 317 30.77 3.25 1.25
CA VAL A 317 29.78 3.39 2.33
C VAL A 317 30.08 4.60 3.20
N LYS A 318 31.35 4.81 3.61
CA LYS A 318 31.75 6.01 4.35
C LYS A 318 31.48 7.28 3.54
N LYS A 319 31.81 7.29 2.24
CA LYS A 319 31.53 8.42 1.36
C LYS A 319 30.03 8.69 1.22
N ALA A 320 29.22 7.64 1.07
CA ALA A 320 27.77 7.75 0.99
C ALA A 320 27.15 8.27 2.31
N SER A 321 27.57 7.72 3.44
CA SER A 321 27.14 8.16 4.78
C SER A 321 27.50 9.62 5.05
N ALA A 322 28.73 10.03 4.74
CA ALA A 322 29.15 11.43 4.86
C ALA A 322 28.37 12.37 3.93
N LEU A 323 28.09 11.94 2.70
CA LEU A 323 27.26 12.70 1.76
C LEU A 323 25.83 12.88 2.30
N MET A 324 25.24 11.82 2.85
CA MET A 324 23.90 11.85 3.45
C MET A 324 23.84 12.77 4.68
N LYS A 325 24.84 12.70 5.56
CA LYS A 325 24.97 13.61 6.70
C LYS A 325 25.08 15.07 6.24
N LYS A 326 25.98 15.35 5.29
CA LYS A 326 26.15 16.70 4.72
C LYS A 326 24.87 17.21 4.05
N ARG A 327 24.13 16.34 3.35
CA ARG A 327 22.83 16.69 2.75
C ARG A 327 21.80 17.07 3.81
N LYS A 328 21.69 16.30 4.90
CA LYS A 328 20.75 16.58 5.99
C LYS A 328 21.06 17.88 6.73
N GLU A 329 22.35 18.16 6.98
CA GLU A 329 22.80 19.40 7.60
C GLU A 329 22.57 20.63 6.69
N LYS A 330 22.63 20.45 5.37
CA LYS A 330 22.42 21.51 4.39
C LYS A 330 20.96 21.90 4.12
N LEU A 331 20.00 21.11 4.57
CA LEU A 331 18.56 21.43 4.43
C LEU A 331 18.12 22.62 5.30
N SER A 332 18.95 23.12 6.23
CA SER A 332 18.59 24.27 7.08
C SER A 332 18.64 25.59 6.29
N SER A 333 17.48 26.25 6.20
CA SER A 333 17.16 27.57 5.65
C SER A 333 18.34 28.53 5.44
N LYS A 334 18.73 28.73 4.17
CA LYS A 334 19.64 29.81 3.74
C LYS A 334 19.12 30.59 2.53
N VAL A 335 17.83 30.47 2.22
CA VAL A 335 17.20 31.14 1.08
C VAL A 335 16.13 32.09 1.61
N PRO A 336 16.10 33.36 1.17
CA PRO A 336 15.05 34.28 1.53
C PRO A 336 13.69 33.73 1.06
N ASP A 337 12.69 33.81 1.93
CA ASP A 337 11.33 33.49 1.56
C ASP A 337 10.89 34.43 0.44
N SER A 338 10.32 33.88 -0.65
CA SER A 338 9.62 34.75 -1.60
C SER A 338 8.35 35.24 -0.93
N PRO A 339 8.06 36.56 -0.98
CA PRO A 339 6.83 37.10 -0.43
C PRO A 339 5.62 36.38 -1.02
N TRP A 340 4.55 36.30 -0.23
CA TRP A 340 3.27 35.82 -0.73
C TRP A 340 2.69 36.83 -1.72
N GLU A 341 2.10 36.30 -2.80
CA GLU A 341 1.33 37.06 -3.77
C GLU A 341 0.07 36.26 -4.13
N LYS A 342 -1.02 36.96 -4.43
CA LYS A 342 -2.28 36.30 -4.82
C LYS A 342 -2.05 35.45 -6.08
N GLY A 343 -2.45 34.17 -5.99
CA GLY A 343 -2.32 33.21 -7.08
C GLY A 343 -0.99 32.46 -7.16
N LYS A 344 -0.07 32.69 -6.20
CA LYS A 344 1.26 32.06 -6.15
C LYS A 344 1.23 30.52 -6.22
N TRP A 345 0.16 29.88 -5.74
CA TRP A 345 0.02 28.42 -5.67
C TRP A 345 -1.20 27.88 -6.43
N ASP A 346 -1.82 28.68 -7.32
CA ASP A 346 -3.03 28.25 -8.07
C ASP A 346 -2.78 27.07 -9.01
N ASP A 347 -1.52 26.85 -9.38
CA ASP A 347 -1.08 25.69 -10.15
C ASP A 347 -0.87 24.43 -9.29
N ILE A 348 -0.90 24.52 -7.96
CA ILE A 348 -0.69 23.40 -7.04
C ILE A 348 -2.03 22.97 -6.44
N ASN A 349 -2.42 21.71 -6.67
CA ASN A 349 -3.62 21.07 -6.14
C ASN A 349 -3.32 20.05 -5.03
#